data_AF-A0A7W0T4Z9-F1
#
_entry.id   AF-A0A7W0T4Z9-F1
#
_cell.length_a   1.000
_cell.length_b   1.000
_cell.length_c   1.000
_cell.angle_alpha   90.00
_cell.angle_beta   90.00
_cell.angle_gamma   90.00
#
_symmetry.space_group_name_H-M   'P 1'
#
loop_
_entity.id
_entity.type
_entity.pdbx_description
1 polymer ?
#
loop_
_entity_poly.entity_id
_entity_poly.type
_entity_poly.pdbx_seq_one_letter_code
_entity_poly.pdbx_strand_id
1 'polypeptide(L)'
;MTTAMRQRVSGLDERTSGWVIGGARILAGLLWLANLHWKLPPAFGEDNGGGLFKYSESVTRNSPFAPFTWVSEELILPNFRFFGWVTLVVEVLLAMLLLVGYRTRIVALIGAAWSVPILLSVIYYDGADEWSWSYLMMIGLHLLLFATDAGRHLGLDGVLARGGDAARRALTIVGSVAIVIGVLGLFVARSVSFAGSEAALLGSDAGFANSDGGITRRWELKFVFFNPLWALLTILLGVLLVIGARGSRMARLALAGGAGFGVIAVVVFITQTFDYLRNDGEVRVVSTASNAALWGAFALAGVLLARRSSAAAVPGSDG
;
A
#
# COMPACT_ATOMS: atom_id res chain seq x y z
N MET A 1 -6.51 -1.82 -46.68
CA MET A 1 -5.73 -1.53 -45.45
C MET A 1 -4.40 -2.29 -45.54
N THR A 2 -3.26 -1.60 -45.51
CA THR A 2 -1.94 -2.23 -45.71
C THR A 2 -1.50 -3.04 -44.49
N THR A 3 -0.66 -4.07 -44.68
CA THR A 3 -0.14 -4.93 -43.60
C THR A 3 0.53 -4.14 -42.48
N ALA A 4 1.27 -3.08 -42.84
CA ALA A 4 1.89 -2.16 -41.90
C ALA A 4 0.86 -1.38 -41.05
N MET A 5 -0.26 -0.96 -41.66
CA MET A 5 -1.35 -0.30 -40.95
C MET A 5 -2.05 -1.26 -39.98
N ARG A 6 -2.26 -2.53 -40.36
CA ARG A 6 -2.84 -3.56 -39.49
C ARG A 6 -1.95 -3.88 -38.28
N GLN A 7 -0.63 -4.03 -38.50
CA GLN A 7 0.34 -4.23 -37.41
C GLN A 7 0.40 -3.04 -36.45
N ARG A 8 0.29 -1.82 -36.97
CA ARG A 8 0.29 -0.62 -36.14
C ARG A 8 -0.98 -0.52 -35.28
N VAL A 9 -2.15 -0.85 -35.84
CA VAL A 9 -3.42 -0.89 -35.09
C VAL A 9 -3.40 -1.98 -34.02
N SER A 10 -2.99 -3.20 -34.35
CA SER A 10 -2.90 -4.29 -33.36
C SER A 10 -1.94 -3.96 -32.20
N GLY A 11 -0.83 -3.29 -32.49
CA GLY A 11 0.11 -2.86 -31.46
C GLY A 11 -0.39 -1.70 -30.59
N LEU A 12 -1.33 -0.88 -31.09
CA LEU A 12 -2.03 0.13 -30.28
C LEU A 12 -3.08 -0.52 -29.37
N ASP A 13 -3.81 -1.51 -29.87
CA ASP A 13 -4.81 -2.25 -29.09
C ASP A 13 -4.16 -3.03 -27.94
N GLU A 14 -3.07 -3.75 -28.21
CA GLU A 14 -2.33 -4.49 -27.18
C GLU A 14 -1.78 -3.56 -26.09
N ARG A 15 -1.27 -2.39 -26.48
CA ARG A 15 -0.78 -1.39 -25.55
C ARG A 15 -1.92 -0.85 -24.70
N THR A 16 -3.01 -0.42 -25.33
CA THR A 16 -4.18 0.16 -24.65
C THR A 16 -4.78 -0.83 -23.66
N SER A 17 -4.95 -2.09 -24.07
CA SER A 17 -5.36 -3.19 -23.20
C SER A 17 -4.42 -3.33 -22.00
N GLY A 18 -3.10 -3.29 -22.23
CA GLY A 18 -2.11 -3.32 -21.16
C GLY A 18 -2.24 -2.15 -20.17
N TRP A 19 -2.49 -0.92 -20.63
CA TRP A 19 -2.70 0.22 -19.73
C TRP A 19 -3.94 0.06 -18.87
N VAL A 20 -5.04 -0.45 -19.45
CA VAL A 20 -6.28 -0.70 -18.71
C VAL A 20 -6.06 -1.78 -17.65
N ILE A 21 -5.45 -2.91 -18.01
CA ILE A 21 -5.18 -4.02 -17.09
C ILE A 21 -4.24 -3.58 -15.96
N GLY A 22 -3.13 -2.91 -16.30
CA GLY A 22 -2.18 -2.39 -15.31
C GLY A 22 -2.82 -1.31 -14.43
N GLY A 23 -3.68 -0.47 -14.99
CA GLY A 23 -4.45 0.53 -14.25
C GLY A 23 -5.43 -0.10 -13.26
N ALA A 24 -6.18 -1.12 -13.68
CA ALA A 24 -7.09 -1.87 -12.81
C ALA A 24 -6.34 -2.51 -11.62
N ARG A 25 -5.13 -3.03 -11.84
CA ARG A 25 -4.26 -3.55 -10.78
C ARG A 25 -3.87 -2.45 -9.78
N ILE A 26 -3.47 -1.28 -10.27
CA ILE A 26 -3.10 -0.14 -9.42
C ILE A 26 -4.32 0.31 -8.59
N LEU A 27 -5.51 0.39 -9.20
CA LEU A 27 -6.75 0.72 -8.49
C LEU A 27 -7.08 -0.31 -7.40
N ALA A 28 -6.90 -1.61 -7.68
CA ALA A 28 -7.04 -2.65 -6.66
C ALA A 28 -6.05 -2.45 -5.50
N GLY A 29 -4.78 -2.14 -5.80
CA GLY A 29 -3.78 -1.80 -4.79
C GLY A 29 -4.13 -0.57 -3.96
N LEU A 30 -4.70 0.47 -4.58
CA LEU A 30 -5.19 1.67 -3.89
C LEU A 30 -6.44 1.41 -3.03
N LEU A 31 -7.28 0.45 -3.43
CA LEU A 31 -8.44 0.03 -2.64
C LEU A 31 -8.02 -0.65 -1.33
N TRP A 32 -7.06 -1.57 -1.37
CA TRP A 32 -6.42 -2.12 -0.15
C TRP A 32 -5.68 -1.02 0.61
N LEU A 33 -4.98 -0.16 -0.15
CA LEU A 33 -4.48 1.17 0.20
C LEU A 33 -5.27 1.88 1.31
N ALA A 34 -6.47 2.27 0.89
CA ALA A 34 -7.42 3.03 1.68
C ALA A 34 -7.93 2.23 2.89
N ASN A 35 -8.17 0.93 2.75
CA ASN A 35 -8.74 0.10 3.82
C ASN A 35 -7.84 -0.10 5.04
N LEU A 36 -6.55 0.22 4.93
CA LEU A 36 -5.61 0.16 6.04
C LEU A 36 -5.82 1.29 7.06
N HIS A 37 -6.41 2.43 6.68
CA HIS A 37 -6.40 3.63 7.52
C HIS A 37 -7.21 3.48 8.83
N TRP A 38 -8.25 2.64 8.82
CA TRP A 38 -9.20 2.48 9.92
C TRP A 38 -8.93 1.23 10.78
N LYS A 39 -7.96 0.38 10.37
CA LYS A 39 -7.55 -0.79 11.14
C LYS A 39 -6.49 -0.38 12.15
N LEU A 40 -6.97 -0.06 13.36
CA LEU A 40 -6.18 0.51 14.44
C LEU A 40 -5.68 -0.58 15.39
N PRO A 41 -4.41 -1.01 15.30
CA PRO A 41 -3.80 -1.88 16.30
C PRO A 41 -3.65 -1.18 17.67
N PRO A 42 -3.44 -1.94 18.77
CA PRO A 42 -3.34 -3.41 18.81
C PRO A 42 -4.69 -4.11 19.04
N ALA A 43 -5.74 -3.37 19.46
CA ALA A 43 -7.03 -3.94 19.84
C ALA A 43 -8.03 -4.01 18.67
N PHE A 44 -7.81 -3.28 17.58
CA PHE A 44 -8.67 -3.31 16.38
C PHE A 44 -10.17 -3.04 16.65
N GLY A 45 -10.46 -2.32 17.73
CA GLY A 45 -11.82 -1.98 18.17
C GLY A 45 -12.45 -2.95 19.17
N GLU A 46 -11.73 -3.98 19.63
CA GLU A 46 -12.21 -4.93 20.65
C GLU A 46 -12.60 -4.23 21.95
N ASP A 47 -11.79 -3.28 22.42
CA ASP A 47 -12.00 -2.61 23.72
C ASP A 47 -13.25 -1.69 23.73
N ASN A 48 -13.81 -1.34 22.56
CA ASN A 48 -14.93 -0.41 22.44
C ASN A 48 -16.07 -0.91 21.52
N GLY A 49 -16.04 -2.16 21.08
CA GLY A 49 -17.03 -2.73 20.16
C GLY A 49 -17.00 -2.12 18.75
N GLY A 50 -15.94 -1.39 18.38
CA GLY A 50 -15.84 -0.64 17.13
C GLY A 50 -14.89 -1.26 16.10
N GLY A 51 -14.40 -0.44 15.18
CA GLY A 51 -13.30 -0.80 14.28
C GLY A 51 -13.54 -2.06 13.45
N LEU A 52 -12.54 -2.94 13.42
CA LEU A 52 -12.62 -4.25 12.74
C LEU A 52 -13.44 -5.24 13.56
N PHE A 53 -13.41 -5.12 14.88
CA PHE A 53 -14.10 -6.01 15.81
C PHE A 53 -15.59 -6.06 15.55
N LYS A 54 -16.25 -4.90 15.33
CA LYS A 54 -17.69 -4.83 15.08
C LYS A 54 -18.17 -5.76 13.95
N TYR A 55 -17.37 -5.90 12.89
CA TYR A 55 -17.70 -6.75 11.73
C TYR A 55 -17.46 -8.23 12.01
N SER A 56 -16.48 -8.54 12.86
CA SER A 56 -16.25 -9.93 13.27
C SER A 56 -17.30 -10.39 14.28
N GLU A 57 -17.69 -9.51 15.22
CA GLU A 57 -18.72 -9.78 16.21
C GLU A 57 -20.10 -9.94 15.57
N SER A 58 -20.43 -9.19 14.51
CA SER A 58 -21.74 -9.31 13.83
C SER A 58 -22.01 -10.70 13.27
N VAL A 59 -20.98 -11.50 12.99
CA VAL A 59 -21.12 -12.89 12.53
C VAL A 59 -21.84 -13.75 13.57
N THR A 60 -21.67 -13.48 14.86
CA THR A 60 -22.36 -14.22 15.94
C THR A 60 -23.88 -14.01 15.92
N ARG A 61 -24.33 -12.91 15.33
CA ARG A 61 -25.75 -12.54 15.23
C ARG A 61 -26.33 -12.90 13.86
N ASN A 62 -25.57 -12.68 12.78
CA ASN A 62 -26.05 -12.78 11.40
C ASN A 62 -25.05 -13.46 10.46
N SER A 63 -24.66 -14.69 10.77
CA SER A 63 -23.79 -15.46 9.89
C SER A 63 -24.53 -16.06 8.70
N PRO A 64 -23.91 -16.12 7.51
CA PRO A 64 -24.49 -16.78 6.33
C PRO A 64 -24.60 -18.30 6.48
N PHE A 65 -23.77 -18.95 7.29
CA PHE A 65 -23.82 -20.40 7.52
C PHE A 65 -23.05 -20.84 8.77
N ALA A 66 -23.48 -21.97 9.36
CA ALA A 66 -22.99 -22.46 10.66
C ALA A 66 -21.47 -22.70 10.74
N PRO A 67 -20.79 -23.32 9.75
CA PRO A 67 -19.33 -23.44 9.80
C PRO A 67 -18.56 -22.12 9.96
N PHE A 68 -18.99 -21.03 9.30
CA PHE A 68 -18.33 -19.73 9.45
C PHE A 68 -18.62 -19.10 10.82
N THR A 69 -19.83 -19.30 11.35
CA THR A 69 -20.16 -18.93 12.73
C THR A 69 -19.24 -19.61 13.72
N TRP A 70 -19.10 -20.94 13.61
CA TRP A 70 -18.28 -21.74 14.52
C TRP A 70 -16.82 -21.30 14.50
N VAL A 71 -16.22 -21.11 13.31
CA VAL A 71 -14.85 -20.59 13.20
C VAL A 71 -14.75 -19.19 13.85
N SER A 72 -15.76 -18.35 13.68
CA SER A 72 -15.75 -17.01 14.24
C SER A 72 -15.81 -17.03 15.77
N GLU A 73 -16.72 -17.81 16.35
CA GLU A 73 -16.94 -17.90 17.79
C GLU A 73 -15.84 -18.66 18.54
N GLU A 74 -15.33 -19.74 17.98
CA GLU A 74 -14.40 -20.63 18.68
C GLU A 74 -12.93 -20.30 18.38
N LEU A 75 -12.64 -19.69 17.23
CA LEU A 75 -11.26 -19.42 16.80
C LEU A 75 -10.97 -17.93 16.68
N ILE A 76 -11.77 -17.18 15.91
CA ILE A 76 -11.46 -15.78 15.59
C ILE A 76 -11.65 -14.88 16.79
N LEU A 77 -12.86 -14.83 17.38
CA LEU A 77 -13.18 -13.90 18.47
C LEU A 77 -12.35 -14.15 19.74
N PRO A 78 -12.11 -15.39 20.20
CA PRO A 78 -11.25 -15.62 21.37
C PRO A 78 -9.78 -15.23 21.13
N ASN A 79 -9.36 -15.16 19.87
CA ASN A 79 -8.01 -14.79 19.45
C ASN A 79 -8.00 -13.51 18.59
N PHE A 80 -8.95 -12.60 18.82
CA PHE A 80 -9.26 -11.54 17.85
C PHE A 80 -8.06 -10.65 17.50
N ARG A 81 -7.27 -10.25 18.50
CA ARG A 81 -6.06 -9.43 18.28
C ARG A 81 -5.07 -10.10 17.32
N PHE A 82 -4.90 -11.42 17.42
CA PHE A 82 -4.05 -12.17 16.50
C PHE A 82 -4.58 -12.11 15.06
N PHE A 83 -5.88 -12.37 14.86
CA PHE A 83 -6.49 -12.29 13.53
C PHE A 83 -6.55 -10.86 12.97
N GLY A 84 -6.68 -9.85 13.83
CA GLY A 84 -6.53 -8.44 13.46
C GLY A 84 -5.13 -8.14 12.93
N TRP A 85 -4.09 -8.65 13.58
CA TRP A 85 -2.70 -8.57 13.10
C TRP A 85 -2.50 -9.27 11.75
N VAL A 86 -2.99 -10.49 11.62
CA VAL A 86 -2.93 -11.24 10.36
C VAL A 86 -3.61 -10.45 9.24
N THR A 87 -4.81 -9.93 9.49
CA THR A 87 -5.57 -9.09 8.55
C THR A 87 -4.75 -7.87 8.13
N LEU A 88 -4.22 -7.12 9.09
CA LEU A 88 -3.44 -5.92 8.79
C LEU A 88 -2.20 -6.24 7.95
N VAL A 89 -1.44 -7.28 8.30
CA VAL A 89 -0.23 -7.69 7.57
C VAL A 89 -0.57 -8.12 6.15
N VAL A 90 -1.59 -8.95 5.97
CA VAL A 90 -2.00 -9.43 4.64
C VAL A 90 -2.44 -8.26 3.77
N GLU A 91 -3.26 -7.34 4.30
CA GLU A 91 -3.72 -6.18 3.54
C GLU A 91 -2.59 -5.20 3.18
N VAL A 92 -1.59 -5.02 4.07
CA VAL A 92 -0.38 -4.25 3.76
C VAL A 92 0.37 -4.87 2.60
N LEU A 93 0.54 -6.20 2.60
CA LEU A 93 1.21 -6.92 1.53
C LEU A 93 0.41 -6.86 0.22
N LEU A 94 -0.92 -7.02 0.26
CA LEU A 94 -1.79 -6.89 -0.91
C LEU A 94 -1.66 -5.51 -1.54
N ALA A 95 -1.83 -4.45 -0.74
CA ALA A 95 -1.66 -3.07 -1.18
C ALA A 95 -0.28 -2.85 -1.81
N MET A 96 0.78 -3.19 -1.08
CA MET A 96 2.17 -3.01 -1.51
C MET A 96 2.45 -3.72 -2.85
N LEU A 97 2.12 -5.01 -2.94
CA LEU A 97 2.48 -5.86 -4.06
C LEU A 97 1.62 -5.59 -5.31
N LEU A 98 0.34 -5.25 -5.14
CA LEU A 98 -0.52 -4.83 -6.24
C LEU A 98 -0.14 -3.45 -6.77
N LEU A 99 0.29 -2.51 -5.93
CA LEU A 99 0.73 -1.19 -6.42
C LEU A 99 1.93 -1.31 -7.36
N VAL A 100 2.93 -2.11 -6.99
CA VAL A 100 4.14 -2.30 -7.81
C VAL A 100 3.98 -3.37 -8.90
N GLY A 101 3.00 -4.26 -8.78
CA GLY A 101 2.80 -5.38 -9.69
C GLY A 101 3.90 -6.43 -9.60
N TYR A 102 4.19 -6.89 -8.37
CA TYR A 102 5.15 -7.97 -8.12
C TYR A 102 4.41 -9.23 -7.64
N ARG A 103 4.72 -10.38 -8.26
CA ARG A 103 4.07 -11.68 -8.02
C ARG A 103 2.56 -11.60 -8.16
N THR A 104 2.08 -10.79 -9.11
CA THR A 104 0.70 -10.31 -9.20
C THR A 104 -0.32 -11.46 -9.27
N ARG A 105 0.00 -12.57 -9.95
CA ARG A 105 -0.92 -13.73 -10.02
C ARG A 105 -1.16 -14.38 -8.66
N ILE A 106 -0.11 -14.58 -7.86
CA ILE A 106 -0.23 -15.16 -6.51
C ILE A 106 -0.97 -14.17 -5.61
N VAL A 107 -0.57 -12.91 -5.66
CA VAL A 107 -1.16 -11.82 -4.87
C VAL A 107 -2.63 -11.64 -5.21
N ALA A 108 -3.01 -11.78 -6.47
CA ALA A 108 -4.39 -11.73 -6.92
C ALA A 108 -5.22 -12.89 -6.33
N LEU A 109 -4.71 -14.12 -6.35
CA LEU A 109 -5.39 -15.25 -5.71
C LEU A 109 -5.55 -15.06 -4.20
N ILE A 110 -4.50 -14.54 -3.54
CA ILE A 110 -4.57 -14.21 -2.11
C ILE A 110 -5.63 -13.13 -1.88
N GLY A 111 -5.66 -12.07 -2.68
CA GLY A 111 -6.66 -11.01 -2.55
C GLY A 111 -8.09 -11.50 -2.78
N ALA A 112 -8.31 -12.41 -3.75
CA ALA A 112 -9.60 -13.08 -3.93
C ALA A 112 -9.98 -13.92 -2.70
N ALA A 113 -9.07 -14.75 -2.21
CA ALA A 113 -9.29 -15.56 -1.01
C ALA A 113 -9.53 -14.70 0.24
N TRP A 114 -8.80 -13.59 0.38
CA TRP A 114 -8.92 -12.66 1.51
C TRP A 114 -10.22 -11.84 1.47
N SER A 115 -10.77 -11.62 0.28
CA SER A 115 -12.08 -10.97 0.12
C SER A 115 -13.23 -11.85 0.62
N VAL A 116 -13.06 -13.18 0.67
CA VAL A 116 -14.11 -14.12 1.11
C VAL A 116 -14.49 -13.93 2.57
N PRO A 117 -13.58 -14.00 3.57
CA PRO A 117 -13.97 -13.78 4.96
C PRO A 117 -14.55 -12.39 5.19
N ILE A 118 -14.08 -11.36 4.45
CA ILE A 118 -14.66 -10.02 4.50
C ILE A 118 -16.12 -10.05 4.00
N LEU A 119 -16.38 -10.63 2.82
CA LEU A 119 -17.74 -10.81 2.30
C LEU A 119 -18.63 -11.56 3.30
N LEU A 120 -18.14 -12.66 3.88
CA LEU A 120 -18.93 -13.47 4.82
C LEU A 120 -19.24 -12.71 6.12
N SER A 121 -18.35 -11.80 6.55
CA SER A 121 -18.59 -10.95 7.73
C SER A 121 -19.65 -9.87 7.51
N VAL A 122 -19.91 -9.48 6.25
CA VAL A 122 -20.77 -8.33 5.93
C VAL A 122 -22.01 -8.65 5.10
N ILE A 123 -22.14 -9.87 4.54
CA ILE A 123 -23.24 -10.23 3.63
C ILE A 123 -24.63 -10.10 4.27
N TYR A 124 -24.72 -10.26 5.59
CA TYR A 124 -25.93 -10.05 6.39
C TYR A 124 -25.67 -9.12 7.59
N TYR A 125 -24.77 -8.15 7.43
CA TYR A 125 -24.44 -7.20 8.48
C TYR A 125 -25.68 -6.45 9.01
N ASP A 126 -25.72 -6.22 10.32
CA ASP A 126 -26.83 -5.52 11.01
C ASP A 126 -27.05 -4.08 10.53
N GLY A 127 -25.97 -3.42 10.10
CA GLY A 127 -25.98 -2.02 9.66
C GLY A 127 -26.35 -1.87 8.19
N ALA A 128 -27.18 -0.87 7.88
CA ALA A 128 -27.54 -0.50 6.50
C ALA A 128 -26.41 0.25 5.75
N ASP A 129 -25.24 0.43 6.38
CA ASP A 129 -24.08 1.14 5.86
C ASP A 129 -23.13 0.25 5.03
N GLU A 130 -23.39 -1.06 4.95
CA GLU A 130 -22.55 -2.00 4.20
C GLU A 130 -23.18 -2.46 2.88
N TRP A 131 -22.37 -2.50 1.82
CA TRP A 131 -22.78 -2.99 0.51
C TRP A 131 -22.02 -4.27 0.14
N SER A 132 -22.62 -5.42 0.45
CA SER A 132 -21.97 -6.74 0.33
C SER A 132 -21.54 -7.11 -1.09
N TRP A 133 -22.24 -6.61 -2.13
CA TRP A 133 -21.86 -6.82 -3.52
C TRP A 133 -20.50 -6.23 -3.89
N SER A 134 -20.04 -5.20 -3.18
CA SER A 134 -18.70 -4.64 -3.40
C SER A 134 -17.60 -5.68 -3.20
N TYR A 135 -17.78 -6.63 -2.28
CA TYR A 135 -16.80 -7.69 -2.00
C TYR A 135 -16.86 -8.82 -3.03
N LEU A 136 -18.03 -9.10 -3.63
CA LEU A 136 -18.13 -9.97 -4.81
C LEU A 136 -17.42 -9.34 -6.01
N MET A 137 -17.59 -8.02 -6.22
CA MET A 137 -16.83 -7.28 -7.23
C MET A 137 -15.33 -7.29 -6.92
N MET A 138 -14.94 -7.20 -5.64
CA MET A 138 -13.54 -7.31 -5.22
C MET A 138 -12.97 -8.69 -5.54
N ILE A 139 -13.69 -9.79 -5.27
CA ILE A 139 -13.30 -11.14 -5.69
C ILE A 139 -13.14 -11.20 -7.20
N GLY A 140 -14.14 -10.75 -7.96
CA GLY A 140 -14.14 -10.75 -9.42
C GLY A 140 -12.96 -9.95 -10.01
N LEU A 141 -12.66 -8.78 -9.44
CA LEU A 141 -11.51 -7.95 -9.81
C LEU A 141 -10.21 -8.73 -9.64
N HIS A 142 -10.02 -9.39 -8.50
CA HIS A 142 -8.82 -10.19 -8.26
C HIS A 142 -8.71 -11.39 -9.21
N LEU A 143 -9.81 -12.08 -9.49
CA LEU A 143 -9.82 -13.17 -10.47
C LEU A 143 -9.50 -12.67 -11.89
N LEU A 144 -9.97 -11.48 -12.26
CA LEU A 144 -9.62 -10.82 -13.52
C LEU A 144 -8.11 -10.50 -13.57
N LEU A 145 -7.54 -9.94 -12.49
CA LEU A 145 -6.10 -9.65 -12.42
C LEU A 145 -5.25 -10.92 -12.52
N PHE A 146 -5.72 -12.03 -11.93
CA PHE A 146 -5.09 -13.33 -12.06
C PHE A 146 -5.14 -13.86 -13.50
N ALA A 147 -6.31 -13.77 -14.15
CA ALA A 147 -6.53 -14.29 -15.49
C ALA A 147 -5.77 -13.50 -16.58
N THR A 148 -5.62 -12.18 -16.38
CA THR A 148 -4.99 -11.26 -17.34
C THR A 148 -3.48 -11.10 -17.18
N ASP A 149 -2.89 -11.75 -16.16
CA ASP A 149 -1.48 -11.57 -15.78
C ASP A 149 -1.09 -10.09 -15.66
N ALA A 150 -1.87 -9.35 -14.86
CA ALA A 150 -1.79 -7.90 -14.78
C ALA A 150 -0.42 -7.35 -14.34
N GLY A 151 0.44 -8.19 -13.75
CA GLY A 151 1.83 -7.84 -13.42
C GLY A 151 2.71 -7.59 -14.65
N ARG A 152 2.38 -8.18 -15.81
CA ARG A 152 3.12 -7.95 -17.06
C ARG A 152 2.92 -6.53 -17.60
N HIS A 153 1.84 -5.87 -17.19
CA HIS A 153 1.43 -4.56 -17.67
C HIS A 153 1.61 -3.50 -16.57
N LEU A 154 2.47 -2.50 -16.82
CA LEU A 154 2.82 -1.46 -15.85
C LEU A 154 3.31 -2.00 -14.49
N GLY A 155 3.82 -3.24 -14.45
CA GLY A 155 4.23 -3.93 -13.22
C GLY A 155 5.65 -4.45 -13.25
N LEU A 156 6.19 -4.72 -12.06
CA LEU A 156 7.52 -5.29 -11.88
C LEU A 156 7.66 -6.66 -12.55
N ASP A 157 6.63 -7.50 -12.54
CA ASP A 157 6.69 -8.82 -13.18
C ASP A 157 7.07 -8.70 -14.66
N GLY A 158 6.44 -7.78 -15.39
CA GLY A 158 6.76 -7.49 -16.79
C GLY A 158 8.09 -6.77 -17.01
N VAL A 159 8.51 -5.92 -16.07
CA VAL A 159 9.80 -5.21 -16.17
C VAL A 159 10.98 -6.16 -15.93
N LEU A 160 10.90 -6.99 -14.90
CA LEU A 160 11.96 -7.93 -14.53
C LEU A 160 12.15 -8.99 -15.63
N ALA A 161 11.07 -9.43 -16.27
CA ALA A 161 11.11 -10.31 -17.43
C ALA A 161 11.80 -9.69 -18.65
N ARG A 162 11.69 -8.37 -18.85
CA ARG A 162 12.29 -7.62 -19.97
C ARG A 162 13.78 -7.28 -19.81
N GLY A 163 14.36 -7.52 -18.64
CA GLY A 163 15.81 -7.39 -18.43
C GLY A 163 16.27 -6.03 -17.86
N GLY A 164 17.58 -5.80 -17.87
CA GLY A 164 18.22 -4.71 -17.13
C GLY A 164 17.89 -3.31 -17.65
N ASP A 165 17.75 -3.12 -18.96
CA ASP A 165 17.41 -1.81 -19.53
C ASP A 165 15.98 -1.39 -19.20
N ALA A 166 15.05 -2.33 -19.24
CA ALA A 166 13.69 -2.09 -18.77
C ALA A 166 13.69 -1.75 -17.28
N ALA A 167 14.48 -2.47 -16.48
CA ALA A 167 14.62 -2.19 -15.05
C ALA A 167 15.19 -0.80 -14.77
N ARG A 168 16.17 -0.34 -15.57
CA ARG A 168 16.75 1.00 -15.47
C ARG A 168 15.73 2.10 -15.76
N ARG A 169 14.93 1.95 -16.84
CA ARG A 169 13.85 2.88 -17.16
C ARG A 169 12.77 2.91 -16.07
N ALA A 170 12.39 1.73 -15.57
CA ALA A 170 11.42 1.62 -14.50
C ALA A 170 11.93 2.27 -13.21
N LEU A 171 13.22 2.16 -12.90
CA LEU A 171 13.81 2.81 -11.73
C LEU A 171 13.68 4.34 -11.80
N THR A 172 13.90 4.93 -12.98
CA THR A 172 13.62 6.36 -13.21
C THR A 172 12.14 6.69 -13.04
N ILE A 173 11.23 5.88 -13.60
CA ILE A 173 9.78 6.12 -13.50
C ILE A 173 9.31 6.05 -12.04
N VAL A 174 9.67 4.98 -11.32
CA VAL A 174 9.33 4.80 -9.91
C VAL A 174 9.91 5.93 -9.06
N GLY A 175 11.16 6.32 -9.31
CA GLY A 175 11.79 7.46 -8.64
C GLY A 175 11.06 8.78 -8.90
N SER A 176 10.68 9.06 -10.15
CA SER A 176 9.89 10.25 -10.51
C SER A 176 8.52 10.25 -9.85
N VAL A 177 7.83 9.09 -9.81
CA VAL A 177 6.54 8.95 -9.12
C VAL A 177 6.69 9.22 -7.63
N ALA A 178 7.73 8.69 -6.98
CA ALA A 178 8.02 8.97 -5.57
C ALA A 178 8.29 10.47 -5.33
N ILE A 179 9.04 11.14 -6.20
CA ILE A 179 9.26 12.59 -6.12
C ILE A 179 7.93 13.35 -6.24
N VAL A 180 7.10 13.03 -7.23
CA VAL A 180 5.80 13.68 -7.42
C VAL A 180 4.90 13.49 -6.19
N ILE A 181 4.83 12.27 -5.67
CA ILE A 181 4.05 11.97 -4.47
C ILE A 181 4.58 12.75 -3.26
N GLY A 182 5.90 12.82 -3.08
CA GLY A 182 6.48 13.62 -2.00
C GLY A 182 6.25 15.13 -2.17
N VAL A 183 6.33 15.67 -3.39
CA VAL A 183 6.01 17.09 -3.65
C VAL A 183 4.54 17.40 -3.38
N LEU A 184 3.62 16.52 -3.81
CA LEU A 184 2.21 16.62 -3.48
C LEU A 184 2.00 16.53 -1.97
N GLY A 185 2.74 15.66 -1.29
CA GLY A 185 2.75 15.56 0.17
C GLY A 185 3.13 16.87 0.85
N LEU A 186 4.18 17.55 0.39
CA LEU A 186 4.56 18.88 0.88
C LEU A 186 3.48 19.93 0.62
N PHE A 187 2.91 19.92 -0.58
CA PHE A 187 1.84 20.84 -0.93
C PHE A 187 0.63 20.68 -0.01
N VAL A 188 0.17 19.44 0.21
CA VAL A 188 -0.97 19.18 1.09
C VAL A 188 -0.63 19.53 2.53
N ALA A 189 0.55 19.12 3.04
CA ALA A 189 0.97 19.43 4.40
C ALA A 189 1.00 20.95 4.69
N ARG A 190 1.29 21.77 3.67
CA ARG A 190 1.22 23.24 3.76
C ARG A 190 -0.20 23.81 3.62
N SER A 191 -1.08 23.13 2.90
CA SER A 191 -2.38 23.67 2.46
C SER A 191 -3.55 23.31 3.37
N VAL A 192 -3.41 22.33 4.27
CA VAL A 192 -4.49 21.97 5.19
C VAL A 192 -4.39 22.80 6.47
N SER A 193 -5.48 23.51 6.81
CA SER A 193 -5.62 24.27 8.08
C SER A 193 -5.47 23.42 9.34
N PHE A 194 -5.51 22.09 9.19
CA PHE A 194 -5.24 21.12 10.24
C PHE A 194 -3.77 21.08 10.70
N ALA A 195 -2.81 21.54 9.89
CA ALA A 195 -1.39 21.46 10.23
C ALA A 195 -0.93 22.43 11.34
N GLY A 196 -1.84 23.26 11.89
CA GLY A 196 -1.53 24.41 12.72
C GLY A 196 -0.95 25.57 11.90
N SER A 197 -0.93 26.78 12.43
CA SER A 197 -0.28 27.92 11.77
C SER A 197 1.23 27.75 11.64
N GLU A 198 1.83 26.84 12.42
CA GLU A 198 3.23 26.44 12.33
C GLU A 198 3.35 25.00 11.80
N ALA A 199 3.46 24.84 10.48
CA ALA A 199 3.89 23.59 9.89
C ALA A 199 5.35 23.31 10.30
N ALA A 200 5.56 22.60 11.40
CA ALA A 200 6.92 22.25 11.82
C ALA A 200 7.53 21.30 10.79
N LEU A 201 8.79 21.56 10.41
CA LEU A 201 9.58 20.73 9.49
C LEU A 201 9.70 19.25 9.93
N LEU A 202 9.33 18.94 11.17
CA LEU A 202 9.49 17.65 11.85
C LEU A 202 8.18 17.03 12.37
N GLY A 203 7.01 17.65 12.13
CA GLY A 203 5.71 17.19 12.63
C GLY A 203 4.62 18.24 12.42
N SER A 204 3.33 17.88 12.53
CA SER A 204 2.29 18.92 12.55
C SER A 204 2.11 19.46 13.96
N ASP A 205 1.53 20.65 14.09
CA ASP A 205 1.24 21.32 15.37
C ASP A 205 0.16 20.61 16.23
N ALA A 206 -0.29 19.41 15.83
CA ALA A 206 -1.22 18.61 16.63
C ALA A 206 -0.42 17.94 17.74
N GLY A 207 -0.56 18.42 18.97
CA GLY A 207 0.14 17.82 20.10
C GLY A 207 -0.66 16.71 20.78
N PHE A 208 0.05 15.86 21.53
CA PHE A 208 -0.49 14.73 22.27
C PHE A 208 -1.03 15.22 23.61
N ALA A 209 -2.29 14.91 23.94
CA ALA A 209 -2.76 15.07 25.31
C ALA A 209 -2.07 14.01 26.20
N ASN A 210 -1.26 14.45 27.15
CA ASN A 210 -0.76 13.60 28.21
C ASN A 210 -1.92 13.19 29.13
N SER A 211 -1.71 12.14 29.93
CA SER A 211 -2.58 11.71 31.04
C SER A 211 -2.95 12.84 32.02
N ASP A 212 -2.10 13.86 32.05
CA ASP A 212 -2.10 15.04 32.91
C ASP A 212 -2.73 16.27 32.22
N GLY A 213 -3.28 16.11 31.01
CA GLY A 213 -3.93 17.18 30.25
C GLY A 213 -2.97 18.17 29.57
N GLY A 214 -1.66 17.98 29.71
CA GLY A 214 -0.64 18.74 28.99
C GLY A 214 -0.49 18.30 27.53
N ILE A 215 -0.07 19.20 26.65
CA ILE A 215 0.16 18.89 25.24
C ILE A 215 1.67 18.63 25.01
N THR A 216 2.08 17.40 24.69
CA THR A 216 3.47 17.10 24.28
C THR A 216 3.59 17.11 22.76
N ARG A 217 4.72 17.60 22.23
CA ARG A 217 5.05 17.57 20.79
C ARG A 217 6.06 16.44 20.55
N ARG A 218 5.76 15.46 19.68
CA ARG A 218 6.67 14.33 19.38
C ARG A 218 7.04 14.28 17.90
N TRP A 219 8.11 13.54 17.61
CA TRP A 219 8.51 13.19 16.26
C TRP A 219 7.42 12.33 15.63
N GLU A 220 6.76 12.85 14.61
CA GLU A 220 5.61 12.18 14.02
C GLU A 220 5.89 11.73 12.61
N LEU A 221 5.19 10.68 12.25
CA LEU A 221 5.29 10.09 10.95
C LEU A 221 3.87 9.91 10.33
N LYS A 222 3.24 11.01 9.87
CA LYS A 222 1.87 11.03 9.32
C LYS A 222 1.76 10.45 7.92
N PHE A 223 0.52 10.22 7.49
CA PHE A 223 0.16 9.92 6.10
C PHE A 223 0.91 10.83 5.12
N VAL A 224 1.22 10.32 3.92
CA VAL A 224 1.94 11.01 2.83
C VAL A 224 1.60 12.50 2.66
N PHE A 225 0.35 12.87 2.92
CA PHE A 225 -0.17 14.21 2.70
C PHE A 225 -0.09 15.17 3.89
N PHE A 226 0.33 14.72 5.08
CA PHE A 226 0.20 15.54 6.30
C PHE A 226 1.50 15.74 7.08
N ASN A 227 2.64 15.25 6.59
CA ASN A 227 3.91 15.41 7.30
C ASN A 227 5.06 15.81 6.34
N PRO A 228 5.67 17.00 6.55
CA PRO A 228 6.77 17.47 5.72
C PRO A 228 7.98 16.54 5.70
N LEU A 229 8.35 15.92 6.83
CA LEU A 229 9.46 14.98 6.90
C LEU A 229 9.21 13.74 6.03
N TRP A 230 8.00 13.19 6.02
CA TRP A 230 7.63 12.08 5.09
C TRP A 230 7.79 12.46 3.65
N ALA A 231 7.28 13.63 3.32
CA ALA A 231 7.27 14.16 1.98
C ALA A 231 8.72 14.35 1.48
N LEU A 232 9.59 14.91 2.33
CA LEU A 232 11.03 15.04 2.08
C LEU A 232 11.75 13.68 1.96
N LEU A 233 11.46 12.74 2.86
CA LEU A 233 12.02 11.39 2.80
C LEU A 233 11.60 10.68 1.51
N THR A 234 10.33 10.79 1.10
CA THR A 234 9.84 10.19 -0.15
C THR A 234 10.49 10.83 -1.37
N ILE A 235 10.73 12.15 -1.36
CA ILE A 235 11.53 12.85 -2.39
C ILE A 235 12.96 12.31 -2.40
N LEU A 236 13.61 12.20 -1.24
CA LEU A 236 14.98 11.68 -1.12
C LEU A 236 15.08 10.27 -1.69
N LEU A 237 14.16 9.37 -1.34
CA LEU A 237 14.09 8.04 -1.94
C LEU A 237 13.98 8.14 -3.46
N GLY A 238 13.04 8.93 -3.96
CA GLY A 238 12.83 9.10 -5.40
C GLY A 238 14.07 9.61 -6.14
N VAL A 239 14.80 10.58 -5.55
CA VAL A 239 16.08 11.08 -6.07
C VAL A 239 17.13 9.96 -6.10
N LEU A 240 17.26 9.18 -5.03
CA LEU A 240 18.20 8.04 -4.98
C LEU A 240 17.88 6.99 -6.06
N LEU A 241 16.60 6.72 -6.32
CA LEU A 241 16.18 5.81 -7.40
C LEU A 241 16.54 6.38 -8.78
N VAL A 242 16.23 7.65 -9.06
CA VAL A 242 16.57 8.30 -10.34
C VAL A 242 18.08 8.33 -10.58
N ILE A 243 18.88 8.67 -9.55
CA ILE A 243 20.34 8.65 -9.64
C ILE A 243 20.84 7.23 -9.88
N GLY A 244 20.26 6.24 -9.18
CA GLY A 244 20.63 4.84 -9.35
C GLY A 244 20.37 4.28 -10.75
N ALA A 245 19.50 4.91 -11.53
CA ALA A 245 19.27 4.55 -12.92
C ALA A 245 20.42 4.97 -13.86
N ARG A 246 21.36 5.82 -13.42
CA ARG A 246 22.41 6.37 -14.31
C ARG A 246 23.57 5.41 -14.61
N GLY A 247 23.71 4.32 -13.87
CA GLY A 247 24.77 3.34 -14.12
C GLY A 247 24.97 2.34 -12.98
N SER A 248 25.74 1.28 -13.23
CA SER A 248 25.94 0.17 -12.28
C SER A 248 26.53 0.62 -10.94
N ARG A 249 27.48 1.56 -10.94
CA ARG A 249 28.02 2.11 -9.68
C ARG A 249 26.97 2.86 -8.87
N MET A 250 26.09 3.60 -9.55
CA MET A 250 25.04 4.41 -8.94
C MET A 250 23.86 3.57 -8.48
N ALA A 251 23.62 2.39 -9.07
CA ALA A 251 22.57 1.47 -8.65
C ALA A 251 22.70 1.05 -7.16
N ARG A 252 23.92 1.11 -6.59
CA ARG A 252 24.15 0.93 -5.15
C ARG A 252 23.42 1.97 -4.30
N LEU A 253 23.28 3.21 -4.76
CA LEU A 253 22.53 4.26 -4.08
C LEU A 253 21.02 3.96 -4.06
N ALA A 254 20.47 3.49 -5.19
CA ALA A 254 19.08 3.05 -5.24
C ALA A 254 18.84 1.81 -4.36
N LEU A 255 19.81 0.90 -4.28
CA LEU A 255 19.73 -0.29 -3.45
C LEU A 255 19.81 0.05 -1.95
N ALA A 256 20.71 0.96 -1.56
CA ALA A 256 20.80 1.48 -0.20
C ALA A 256 19.56 2.28 0.19
N GLY A 257 19.06 3.15 -0.69
CA GLY A 257 17.82 3.89 -0.50
C GLY A 257 16.62 2.95 -0.35
N GLY A 258 16.47 1.98 -1.25
CA GLY A 258 15.41 0.98 -1.17
C GLY A 258 15.48 0.14 0.11
N ALA A 259 16.66 -0.34 0.51
CA ALA A 259 16.83 -1.10 1.75
C ALA A 259 16.54 -0.25 3.00
N GLY A 260 17.06 0.97 3.05
CA GLY A 260 16.81 1.91 4.15
C GLY A 260 15.33 2.22 4.31
N PHE A 261 14.62 2.53 3.22
CA PHE A 261 13.17 2.75 3.27
C PHE A 261 12.38 1.48 3.57
N GLY A 262 12.89 0.30 3.24
CA GLY A 262 12.32 -0.96 3.71
C GLY A 262 12.37 -1.10 5.23
N VAL A 263 13.51 -0.76 5.85
CA VAL A 263 13.65 -0.71 7.31
C VAL A 263 12.70 0.33 7.91
N ILE A 264 12.64 1.53 7.32
CA ILE A 264 11.75 2.58 7.82
C ILE A 264 10.28 2.15 7.70
N ALA A 265 9.88 1.49 6.61
CA ALA A 265 8.52 0.97 6.45
C ALA A 265 8.16 -0.03 7.57
N VAL A 266 9.11 -0.89 7.97
CA VAL A 266 8.93 -1.81 9.10
C VAL A 266 8.83 -1.06 10.43
N VAL A 267 9.71 -0.08 10.66
CA VAL A 267 9.65 0.75 11.88
C VAL A 267 8.30 1.45 11.98
N VAL A 268 7.84 2.08 10.90
CA VAL A 268 6.54 2.76 10.81
C VAL A 268 5.37 1.81 11.09
N PHE A 269 5.47 0.57 10.58
CA PHE A 269 4.47 -0.46 10.84
C PHE A 269 4.43 -0.87 12.31
N ILE A 270 5.59 -0.94 12.98
CA ILE A 270 5.70 -1.34 14.39
C ILE A 270 5.36 -0.20 15.35
N THR A 271 5.67 1.05 15.01
CA THR A 271 5.40 2.20 15.88
C THR A 271 3.91 2.49 16.08
N GLN A 272 3.05 1.85 15.28
CA GLN A 272 1.60 1.69 15.46
C GLN A 272 0.85 2.91 15.97
N THR A 273 0.09 3.47 15.02
CA THR A 273 -0.87 4.55 15.15
C THR A 273 -0.33 5.91 15.63
N PHE A 274 -1.02 6.98 15.22
CA PHE A 274 -0.75 8.33 15.71
C PHE A 274 -2.04 8.96 16.22
N ASP A 275 -1.88 9.76 17.27
CA ASP A 275 -2.92 10.57 17.88
C ASP A 275 -3.09 11.88 17.10
N TYR A 276 -4.31 12.18 16.68
CA TYR A 276 -4.70 13.38 15.94
C TYR A 276 -5.61 14.20 16.85
N LEU A 277 -5.22 15.40 17.25
CA LEU A 277 -6.09 16.30 18.00
C LEU A 277 -7.03 17.03 17.02
N ARG A 278 -8.33 16.72 17.01
CA ARG A 278 -9.32 17.47 16.24
C ARG A 278 -9.46 18.90 16.78
N ASN A 279 -10.05 19.77 15.96
CA ASN A 279 -10.37 21.16 16.34
C ASN A 279 -11.32 21.26 17.55
N ASP A 280 -12.02 20.18 17.90
CA ASP A 280 -12.88 20.06 19.08
C ASP A 280 -12.14 19.54 20.33
N GLY A 281 -10.82 19.31 20.24
CA GLY A 281 -9.98 18.81 21.34
C GLY A 281 -9.95 17.29 21.48
N GLU A 282 -10.69 16.53 20.67
CA GLU A 282 -10.66 15.07 20.73
C GLU A 282 -9.42 14.48 20.05
N VAL A 283 -8.74 13.56 20.74
CA VAL A 283 -7.64 12.79 20.18
C VAL A 283 -8.18 11.58 19.40
N ARG A 284 -7.86 11.48 18.11
CA ARG A 284 -8.19 10.35 17.23
C ARG A 284 -6.96 9.57 16.82
N VAL A 285 -7.02 8.26 16.98
CA VAL A 285 -5.96 7.35 16.60
C VAL A 285 -6.10 6.99 15.11
N VAL A 286 -5.02 7.10 14.31
CA VAL A 286 -5.01 6.73 12.88
C VAL A 286 -3.89 5.74 12.56
N SER A 287 -4.14 4.74 11.71
CA SER A 287 -3.16 3.70 11.36
C SER A 287 -2.02 4.21 10.47
N THR A 288 -0.79 3.78 10.77
CA THR A 288 0.41 4.01 9.95
C THR A 288 0.62 2.94 8.88
N ALA A 289 -0.26 1.93 8.80
CA ALA A 289 -0.09 0.78 7.91
C ALA A 289 -0.10 1.17 6.42
N SER A 290 -0.89 2.16 6.00
CA SER A 290 -0.86 2.66 4.62
C SER A 290 0.52 3.22 4.24
N ASN A 291 1.18 3.90 5.18
CA ASN A 291 2.54 4.42 4.95
C ASN A 291 3.55 3.29 4.81
N ALA A 292 3.46 2.29 5.68
CA ALA A 292 4.30 1.10 5.61
C ALA A 292 4.12 0.38 4.26
N ALA A 293 2.90 0.23 3.77
CA ALA A 293 2.62 -0.37 2.47
C ALA A 293 3.22 0.44 1.31
N LEU A 294 3.08 1.77 1.32
CA LEU A 294 3.59 2.61 0.23
C LEU A 294 5.12 2.67 0.20
N TRP A 295 5.78 2.89 1.34
CA TRP A 295 7.23 2.87 1.41
C TRP A 295 7.80 1.48 1.18
N GLY A 296 7.13 0.44 1.68
CA GLY A 296 7.43 -0.94 1.34
C GLY A 296 7.39 -1.19 -0.17
N ALA A 297 6.41 -0.61 -0.86
CA ALA A 297 6.27 -0.71 -2.32
C ALA A 297 7.46 -0.05 -3.04
N PHE A 298 7.78 1.21 -2.71
CA PHE A 298 8.94 1.89 -3.31
C PHE A 298 10.26 1.21 -2.97
N ALA A 299 10.42 0.76 -1.72
CA ALA A 299 11.60 0.03 -1.25
C ALA A 299 11.80 -1.26 -2.04
N LEU A 300 10.76 -2.09 -2.14
CA LEU A 300 10.78 -3.35 -2.88
C LEU A 300 11.09 -3.11 -4.36
N ALA A 301 10.41 -2.16 -4.99
CA ALA A 301 10.66 -1.80 -6.39
C ALA A 301 12.11 -1.32 -6.58
N GLY A 302 12.58 -0.42 -5.73
CA GLY A 302 13.95 0.10 -5.77
C GLY A 302 15.00 -1.01 -5.68
N VAL A 303 14.88 -1.91 -4.72
CA VAL A 303 15.82 -3.03 -4.53
C VAL A 303 15.79 -3.99 -5.73
N LEU A 304 14.61 -4.43 -6.17
CA LEU A 304 14.50 -5.39 -7.27
C LEU A 304 15.01 -4.81 -8.59
N LEU A 305 14.65 -3.56 -8.89
CA LEU A 305 15.05 -2.87 -10.11
C LEU A 305 16.54 -2.54 -10.12
N ALA A 306 17.10 -2.09 -8.98
CA ALA A 306 18.54 -1.82 -8.85
C ALA A 306 19.39 -3.09 -9.02
N ARG A 307 18.95 -4.22 -8.44
CA ARG A 307 19.61 -5.52 -8.64
C ARG A 307 19.57 -5.95 -10.11
N ARG A 308 18.40 -5.88 -10.74
CA ARG A 308 18.22 -6.29 -12.14
C ARG A 308 18.97 -5.40 -13.13
N SER A 309 19.04 -4.09 -12.90
CA SER A 309 19.78 -3.15 -13.75
C SER A 309 21.30 -3.27 -13.63
N SER A 310 21.79 -3.71 -12.47
CA SER A 310 23.22 -3.95 -12.22
C SER A 310 23.72 -5.25 -12.83
N ALA A 311 22.90 -6.32 -12.78
CA ALA A 311 23.26 -7.63 -13.34
C ALA A 311 23.48 -7.61 -14.87
N ALA A 312 22.84 -6.67 -15.58
CA ALA A 312 23.02 -6.50 -17.02
C ALA A 312 24.33 -5.77 -17.42
N ALA A 313 25.10 -5.25 -16.44
CA ALA A 313 26.31 -4.46 -16.68
C ALA A 313 27.62 -5.25 -16.58
N VAL A 314 27.58 -6.58 -16.47
CA VAL A 314 28.76 -7.46 -16.53
C VAL A 314 28.83 -8.10 -17.93
N PRO A 315 29.61 -7.55 -18.86
CA PRO A 315 30.01 -8.26 -20.07
C PRO A 315 31.28 -9.10 -19.78
N GLY A 316 31.20 -10.41 -20.02
CA GLY A 316 32.37 -11.28 -20.21
C GLY A 316 32.78 -12.16 -19.03
N SER A 317 32.32 -13.43 -19.04
CA SER A 317 33.02 -14.57 -18.45
C SER A 317 32.78 -15.85 -19.24
N ASP A 318 32.76 -15.73 -20.57
CA ASP A 318 32.97 -16.86 -21.47
C ASP A 318 34.34 -16.63 -22.12
N GLY A 319 35.36 -17.20 -21.50
CA GLY A 319 36.72 -17.35 -22.00
C GLY A 319 37.11 -18.81 -21.88
#